data_AF-A0A920PUH3-F1
#
_entry.id   AF-A0A920PUH3-F1
#
_cell.length_a   1.000
_cell.length_b   1.000
_cell.length_c   1.000
_cell.angle_alpha   90.00
_cell.angle_beta   90.00
_cell.angle_gamma   90.00
#
_symmetry.space_group_name_H-M   'P 1'
#
loop_
_entity.id
_entity.type
_entity.pdbx_description
1 polymer ?
#
loop_
_entity_poly.entity_id
_entity_poly.type
_entity_poly.pdbx_seq_one_letter_code
_entity_poly.pdbx_strand_id
1 'polypeptide(L)'
;MERESFENEDIAKLMNDNFVSIKVDREERPDLDAVYMEAVQMLTGSGGWPMTVFLTPDGQPFYGGTYFPPIGQIQHARISQVVRIGSPFLPEQPRRD
;
A
#
# COMPACT_ATOMS: atom_id res chain seq x y z
N MET A 1 10.49 7.14 -0.49
CA MET A 1 9.07 6.79 -0.76
C MET A 1 8.17 7.99 -0.50
N GLU A 2 8.25 8.63 0.67
CA GLU A 2 7.43 9.79 1.00
C GLU A 2 7.55 10.95 0.00
N ARG A 3 8.75 11.49 -0.22
CA ARG A 3 9.00 12.55 -1.21
C ARG A 3 8.82 12.14 -2.67
N GLU A 4 9.20 10.91 -2.99
CA GLU A 4 9.35 10.48 -4.39
C GLU A 4 8.06 9.92 -4.98
N SER A 5 7.17 9.38 -4.13
CA SER A 5 5.93 8.74 -4.55
C SER A 5 4.70 9.48 -4.04
N PHE A 6 4.66 9.95 -2.78
CA PHE A 6 3.46 10.58 -2.22
C PHE A 6 3.31 12.06 -2.56
N GLU A 7 4.41 12.76 -2.89
CA GLU A 7 4.36 14.15 -3.38
C GLU A 7 4.18 14.23 -4.91
N ASN A 8 4.22 13.10 -5.62
CA ASN A 8 3.96 13.06 -7.07
C ASN A 8 2.45 13.12 -7.34
N GLU A 9 1.98 14.19 -7.99
CA GLU A 9 0.56 14.43 -8.23
C GLU A 9 -0.14 13.31 -9.03
N ASP A 10 0.54 12.70 -10.01
CA ASP A 10 -0.03 11.62 -10.82
C ASP A 10 -0.21 10.33 -10.00
N ILE A 11 0.76 10.01 -9.15
CA ILE A 11 0.68 8.86 -8.25
C ILE A 11 -0.36 9.11 -7.17
N ALA A 12 -0.39 10.32 -6.59
CA ALA A 12 -1.38 10.71 -5.61
C ALA A 12 -2.80 10.65 -6.17
N LYS A 13 -3.01 11.14 -7.40
CA LYS A 13 -4.29 11.02 -8.09
C LYS A 13 -4.69 9.56 -8.28
N LEU A 14 -3.78 8.72 -8.77
CA LEU A 14 -4.04 7.29 -8.95
C LEU A 14 -4.38 6.60 -7.62
N MET A 15 -3.69 6.94 -6.54
CA MET A 15 -3.99 6.41 -5.20
C MET A 15 -5.36 6.90 -4.69
N ASN A 16 -5.69 8.18 -4.84
CA ASN A 16 -6.96 8.74 -4.40
C ASN A 16 -8.17 8.18 -5.16
N ASP A 17 -8.01 7.90 -6.46
CA ASP A 17 -9.08 7.35 -7.29
C ASP A 17 -9.36 5.87 -6.97
N ASN A 18 -8.38 5.13 -6.40
CA ASN A 18 -8.46 3.67 -6.23
C ASN A 18 -8.39 3.18 -4.78
N PHE A 19 -7.90 3.96 -3.82
CA PHE A 19 -7.72 3.51 -2.44
C PHE A 19 -8.10 4.56 -1.42
N VAL A 20 -8.51 4.06 -0.24
CA VAL A 20 -8.47 4.84 0.99
C VAL A 20 -7.06 4.72 1.56
N SER A 21 -6.24 5.75 1.34
CA SER A 21 -4.86 5.77 1.82
C SER A 21 -4.82 6.18 3.30
N ILE A 22 -4.28 5.32 4.16
CA ILE A 22 -4.15 5.57 5.60
C ILE A 22 -2.68 5.64 5.96
N LYS A 23 -2.25 6.77 6.55
CA LYS A 23 -0.89 6.94 7.07
C LYS A 23 -0.90 6.59 8.55
N VAL A 24 -0.05 5.65 8.93
CA VAL A 24 0.07 5.19 10.32
C VAL A 24 1.44 5.59 10.85
N ASP A 25 1.46 6.21 12.03
CA ASP A 25 2.68 6.43 12.78
C ASP A 25 2.93 5.23 13.71
N ARG A 26 4.09 4.60 13.56
CA ARG A 26 4.46 3.40 14.34
C ARG A 26 4.78 3.70 15.80
N GLU A 27 5.21 4.91 16.12
CA GLU A 27 5.52 5.31 17.49
C GLU A 27 4.23 5.53 18.27
N GLU A 28 3.17 5.99 17.60
CA GLU A 28 1.84 6.13 18.17
C GLU A 28 1.03 4.83 18.15
N ARG A 29 1.21 3.98 17.12
CA ARG A 29 0.49 2.71 16.92
C ARG A 29 1.42 1.51 16.72
N PRO A 30 2.25 1.16 17.72
CA PRO A 30 3.14 0.00 17.63
C PRO A 30 2.37 -1.33 17.55
N ASP A 31 1.12 -1.35 17.99
CA ASP A 31 0.20 -2.48 17.88
C ASP A 31 -0.13 -2.82 16.42
N LEU A 32 -0.45 -1.80 15.61
CA LEU A 32 -0.72 -1.99 14.18
C LEU A 32 0.55 -2.32 13.40
N ASP A 33 1.66 -1.68 13.75
CA ASP A 33 2.96 -1.95 13.14
C ASP A 33 3.35 -3.42 13.28
N ALA A 34 3.21 -3.99 14.48
CA ALA A 34 3.53 -5.41 14.73
C ALA A 34 2.67 -6.36 13.88
N VAL A 35 1.34 -6.15 13.88
CA VAL A 35 0.39 -7.00 13.13
C VAL A 35 0.70 -6.99 11.63
N TYR A 36 0.95 -5.81 11.07
CA TYR A 36 1.20 -5.69 9.64
C TYR A 36 2.62 -6.07 9.24
N MET A 37 3.61 -5.93 10.12
CA MET A 37 4.96 -6.45 9.91
C MET A 37 4.95 -7.97 9.79
N GLU A 38 4.21 -8.66 10.67
CA GLU A 38 4.03 -10.11 10.58
C GLU A 38 3.39 -10.51 9.25
N ALA A 39 2.31 -9.83 8.85
CA ALA A 39 1.66 -10.09 7.57
C ALA A 39 2.60 -9.91 6.37
N VAL A 40 3.42 -8.84 6.35
CA VAL A 40 4.39 -8.60 5.28
C VAL A 40 5.48 -9.66 5.24
N GLN A 41 5.98 -10.09 6.41
CA GLN A 41 6.95 -11.18 6.50
C GLN A 41 6.37 -12.49 5.97
N MET A 42 5.10 -12.80 6.29
CA MET A 42 4.42 -13.99 5.76
C MET A 42 4.22 -13.92 4.24
N LEU A 43 3.87 -12.75 3.71
CA LEU A 43 3.60 -12.55 2.27
C LEU A 43 4.88 -12.52 1.43
N THR A 44 5.99 -12.01 1.97
CA THR A 44 7.19 -11.70 1.17
C THR A 44 8.47 -12.42 1.63
N GLY A 45 8.45 -13.08 2.79
CA GLY A 45 9.63 -13.69 3.42
C GLY A 45 10.61 -12.68 4.03
N SER A 46 10.31 -11.38 4.00
CA SER A 46 11.14 -10.31 4.55
C SER A 46 10.27 -9.19 5.14
N GLY A 47 10.86 -8.31 5.94
CA GLY A 47 10.13 -7.20 6.57
C GLY A 47 11.04 -6.00 6.79
N GLY A 48 10.44 -4.84 7.04
CA GLY A 48 11.16 -3.60 7.29
C GLY A 48 10.33 -2.36 6.99
N TRP A 49 10.99 -1.20 7.11
CA TRP A 49 10.37 0.10 6.90
C TRP A 49 11.06 0.87 5.75
N PRO A 50 10.37 1.78 5.04
CA PRO A 50 8.93 2.08 5.15
C PRO A 50 8.08 0.85 4.79
N MET A 51 6.98 0.65 5.50
CA MET A 51 6.09 -0.50 5.30
C MET A 51 4.82 -0.05 4.60
N THR A 52 4.44 -0.72 3.51
CA THR A 52 3.17 -0.48 2.81
C THR A 52 2.40 -1.79 2.69
N VAL A 53 1.15 -1.78 3.12
CA VAL A 53 0.25 -2.95 3.09
C VAL A 53 -1.05 -2.57 2.41
N PHE A 54 -1.52 -3.43 1.53
CA PHE A 54 -2.80 -3.32 0.85
C PHE A 54 -3.77 -4.30 1.48
N LEU A 55 -4.93 -3.77 1.86
CA LEU A 55 -5.94 -4.46 2.67
C LEU A 55 -7.26 -4.52 1.88
N THR A 56 -8.02 -5.58 2.08
CA THR A 56 -9.45 -5.58 1.72
C THR A 56 -10.20 -4.57 2.60
N PRO A 57 -11.45 -4.18 2.24
CA PRO A 57 -12.28 -3.31 3.09
C PRO A 57 -12.49 -3.85 4.52
N ASP A 58 -12.42 -5.17 4.71
CA ASP A 58 -12.52 -5.84 6.02
C ASP A 58 -11.19 -5.87 6.80
N GLY A 59 -10.16 -5.19 6.29
CA GLY A 59 -8.85 -5.07 6.95
C GLY A 59 -7.91 -6.26 6.75
N GLN A 60 -8.22 -7.18 5.82
CA GLN A 60 -7.38 -8.36 5.57
C GLN A 60 -6.23 -8.05 4.60
N PRO A 61 -4.96 -8.30 4.98
CA PRO A 61 -3.82 -8.12 4.07
C PRO A 61 -3.85 -9.09 2.90
N PHE A 62 -3.71 -8.56 1.68
CA PHE A 62 -3.56 -9.39 0.47
C PHE A 62 -2.27 -9.09 -0.31
N TYR A 63 -1.65 -7.95 -0.06
CA TYR A 63 -0.37 -7.58 -0.65
C TYR A 63 0.38 -6.64 0.28
N GLY A 64 1.70 -6.64 0.23
CA GLY A 64 2.50 -5.75 1.05
C GLY A 64 3.98 -5.87 0.76
N GLY A 65 4.74 -4.93 1.28
CA GLY A 65 6.19 -4.89 1.10
C GLY A 65 6.79 -3.67 1.77
N THR A 66 8.09 -3.51 1.60
CA THR A 66 8.82 -2.39 2.17
C THR A 66 8.84 -1.21 1.19
N TYR A 67 9.83 -1.18 0.31
CA TYR A 67 10.06 -0.08 -0.60
C TYR A 67 9.44 -0.30 -1.98
N PHE A 68 8.53 0.60 -2.37
CA PHE A 68 7.98 0.66 -3.73
C PHE A 68 8.47 1.92 -4.46
N PRO A 69 9.41 1.81 -5.41
CA PRO A 69 9.91 2.97 -6.14
C PRO A 69 8.83 3.53 -7.09
N PRO A 70 8.81 4.85 -7.34
CA PRO A 70 7.86 5.48 -8.27
C PRO A 70 8.10 5.04 -9.72
N ILE A 71 9.36 4.78 -10.08
CA ILE A 71 9.80 4.30 -11.39
C ILE A 71 10.44 2.93 -11.19
N GLY A 72 9.97 1.91 -11.91
CA GLY A 72 10.37 0.53 -11.64
C GLY A 72 11.84 0.27 -11.99
N GLN A 73 12.55 -0.31 -11.03
CA GLN A 73 13.74 -1.11 -11.28
C GLN A 73 13.30 -2.57 -11.45
N ILE A 74 14.04 -3.35 -12.24
CA ILE A 74 13.69 -4.72 -12.68
C ILE A 74 13.34 -5.68 -11.52
N GLN A 75 13.78 -5.39 -10.29
CA GLN A 75 13.56 -6.22 -9.10
C GLN A 75 12.38 -5.80 -8.20
N HIS A 76 11.78 -4.60 -8.38
CA HIS A 76 10.74 -4.09 -7.49
C HIS A 76 9.46 -3.74 -8.24
N ALA A 77 8.30 -4.17 -7.70
CA ALA A 77 7.01 -3.75 -8.21
C ALA A 77 6.86 -2.22 -8.10
N ARG A 78 6.30 -1.59 -9.15
CA ARG A 78 5.97 -0.17 -9.15
C ARG A 78 4.72 0.06 -8.31
N ILE A 79 4.67 1.14 -7.53
CA ILE A 79 3.44 1.49 -6.80
C ILE A 79 2.24 1.65 -7.76
N SER A 80 2.46 2.24 -8.93
CA SER A 80 1.43 2.39 -9.98
C SER A 80 0.97 1.07 -10.61
N GLN A 81 1.78 0.01 -10.54
CA GLN A 81 1.40 -1.32 -10.98
C GLN A 81 0.58 -2.03 -9.90
N VAL A 82 0.97 -1.89 -8.64
CA VAL A 82 0.17 -2.42 -7.51
C VAL A 82 -1.20 -1.76 -7.47
N VAL A 83 -1.29 -0.46 -7.75
CA VAL A 83 -2.60 0.22 -7.79
C VAL A 83 -3.54 -0.39 -8.82
N ARG A 84 -3.02 -0.69 -10.03
CA ARG A 84 -3.83 -1.35 -11.07
C ARG A 84 -4.22 -2.77 -10.71
N ILE A 85 -3.37 -3.51 -9.99
CA ILE A 85 -3.63 -4.90 -9.58
C ILE A 85 -4.60 -4.96 -8.39
N GLY A 86 -4.59 -3.98 -7.49
CA GLY A 86 -5.54 -3.91 -6.37
C GLY A 86 -6.96 -3.52 -6.78
N SER A 87 -7.12 -2.77 -7.87
CA SER A 87 -8.41 -2.33 -8.41
C SER A 87 -9.46 -3.46 -8.62
N PRO A 88 -9.14 -4.62 -9.24
CA PRO A 88 -10.11 -5.72 -9.38
C PRO A 88 -10.54 -6.40 -8.08
N PHE A 89 -9.88 -6.15 -6.94
CA PHE A 89 -10.26 -6.69 -5.63
C PHE A 89 -11.16 -5.75 -4.82
N LEU A 90 -11.47 -4.56 -5.35
CA LEU A 90 -12.40 -3.64 -4.73
C LEU A 90 -13.81 -3.96 -5.22
N PRO A 91 -14.79 -4.20 -4.32
CA PRO A 91 -16.19 -4.26 -4.74
C PRO A 91 -16.56 -2.94 -5.43
N GLU A 92 -17.43 -2.98 -6.45
CA GLU A 92 -17.96 -1.76 -7.08
C GLU A 92 -18.44 -0.81 -5.98
N GLN A 93 -17.77 0.34 -5.86
CA GLN A 93 -18.18 1.38 -4.93
C GLN A 93 -19.61 1.78 -5.29
N PRO A 94 -20.56 1.88 -4.33
CA PRO A 94 -21.87 2.43 -4.62
C PRO A 94 -21.68 3.84 -5.19
N ARG A 95 -22.26 4.09 -6.36
CA ARG A 95 -22.26 5.41 -7.00
C ARG A 95 -22.76 6.42 -5.97
N ARG A 96 -21.88 7.36 -5.59
CA ARG A 96 -22.29 8.54 -4.83
C ARG A 96 -23.20 9.37 -5.73
N ASP A 97 -24.47 9.46 -5.36
CA ASP A 97 -25.48 10.37 -5.90
C ASP A 97 -25.26 11.82 -5.44
#